data_AF-A0A2S5CFM5-F1
#
_entry.id   AF-A0A2S5CFM5-F1
#
_cell.length_a   1.000
_cell.length_b   1.000
_cell.length_c   1.000
_cell.angle_alpha   90.00
_cell.angle_beta   90.00
_cell.angle_gamma   90.00
#
_symmetry.space_group_name_H-M   'P 1'
#
loop_
_entity.id
_entity.type
_entity.pdbx_description
1 polymer ?
#
loop_
_entity_poly.entity_id
_entity_poly.type
_entity_poly.pdbx_seq_one_letter_code
_entity_poly.pdbx_strand_id
1 'polypeptide(L)' 'MLKSYEALYENGKLNWLGITPNINKVKVIVVVEENDVGSNAHQSIKQLKGIAPKPEQAISLEEMDAAIQLEGARL' A
#
# COMPACT_ATOMS: atom_id res chain seq x y z
N MET A 1 28.15 -10.34 4.51
CA MET A 1 27.25 -9.44 3.74
C MET A 1 26.47 -10.29 2.76
N LEU A 2 25.14 -10.25 2.83
CA LEU A 2 24.28 -10.86 1.83
C LEU A 2 24.30 -9.97 0.57
N LYS A 3 24.44 -10.58 -0.61
CA LYS A 3 24.28 -9.89 -1.89
C LYS A 3 22.90 -10.22 -2.43
N SER A 4 22.12 -9.20 -2.77
CA SER A 4 20.87 -9.34 -3.51
C SER A 4 21.16 -9.37 -5.01
N TYR A 5 20.40 -10.18 -5.73
CA TYR A 5 20.45 -10.27 -7.19
C TYR A 5 19.03 -10.16 -7.72
N GLU A 6 18.86 -9.42 -8.81
CA GLU A 6 17.57 -9.20 -9.46
C GLU A 6 17.53 -9.90 -10.81
N ALA A 7 16.39 -10.51 -11.11
CA ALA A 7 16.14 -11.19 -12.37
C ALA A 7 14.66 -11.14 -12.74
N LEU A 8 14.40 -11.22 -14.03
CA LEU A 8 13.07 -11.43 -14.59
C LEU A 8 12.85 -12.92 -14.79
N TYR A 9 11.71 -13.43 -14.33
CA TYR A 9 11.28 -14.79 -14.62
C TYR A 9 10.26 -14.77 -15.76
N GLU A 10 10.62 -15.35 -16.90
CA GLU A 10 9.78 -15.42 -18.10
C GLU A 10 9.79 -16.84 -18.67
N ASN A 11 8.61 -17.46 -18.79
CA ASN A 11 8.43 -18.76 -19.47
C ASN A 11 9.41 -19.86 -19.00
N GLY A 12 9.65 -19.98 -17.70
CA GLY A 12 10.55 -21.00 -17.14
C GLY A 12 12.04 -20.65 -17.17
N LYS A 13 12.39 -19.43 -17.62
CA LYS A 13 13.78 -18.93 -17.65
C LYS A 13 13.93 -17.73 -16.75
N LEU A 14 15.09 -17.62 -16.12
CA LEU A 14 15.45 -16.52 -15.23
C LEU A 14 16.53 -15.67 -15.91
N ASN A 15 16.20 -14.44 -16.25
CA ASN A 15 17.06 -13.49 -16.94
C ASN A 15 17.59 -12.47 -15.92
N TRP A 16 18.88 -12.53 -15.58
CA TRP A 16 19.49 -11.61 -14.62
C TRP A 16 19.53 -10.18 -15.16
N LEU A 17 19.09 -9.22 -14.36
CA LEU A 17 19.08 -7.80 -14.73
C LEU A 17 20.44 -7.12 -14.56
N GLY A 18 21.37 -7.78 -13.87
CA GLY A 18 22.72 -7.28 -13.64
C GLY A 18 23.77 -8.38 -13.77
N ILE A 19 24.76 -8.36 -12.88
CA ILE A 19 25.84 -9.35 -12.90
C ILE A 19 25.25 -10.73 -12.64
N THR A 20 25.46 -11.65 -13.59
CA THR A 20 25.09 -13.05 -13.41
C THR A 20 25.92 -13.61 -12.26
N PRO A 21 25.27 -14.10 -11.20
CA PRO A 21 26.01 -14.62 -10.07
C PRO A 21 26.66 -15.95 -10.44
N ASN A 22 27.93 -16.13 -10.11
CA ASN A 22 28.63 -17.40 -10.31
C ASN A 22 28.22 -18.40 -9.21
N ILE A 23 27.06 -19.02 -9.37
CA ILE A 23 26.49 -19.96 -8.41
C ILE A 23 26.03 -21.22 -9.17
N ASN A 24 26.49 -22.40 -8.73
CA ASN A 24 26.08 -23.66 -9.36
C ASN A 24 24.61 -24.03 -9.10
N LYS A 25 24.06 -23.63 -7.94
CA LYS A 25 22.68 -23.93 -7.56
C LYS A 25 22.19 -22.93 -6.51
N VAL A 26 20.99 -22.38 -6.70
CA VAL A 26 20.35 -21.48 -5.74
C VAL A 26 18.86 -21.85 -5.61
N LYS A 27 18.31 -21.77 -4.40
CA LYS A 27 16.88 -21.93 -4.15
C LYS A 27 16.23 -20.56 -4.27
N VAL A 28 15.36 -20.38 -5.26
CA VAL A 28 14.62 -19.13 -5.49
C VAL A 28 13.18 -19.33 -5.03
N ILE A 29 12.66 -18.38 -4.25
CA ILE A 29 11.25 -18.28 -3.91
C ILE A 29 10.71 -17.11 -4.73
N VAL A 30 9.91 -17.39 -5.75
CA VAL A 30 9.22 -16.37 -6.55
C VAL A 30 7.85 -16.16 -5.92
N VAL A 31 7.62 -14.96 -5.40
CA VAL A 31 6.30 -14.54 -4.90
C VAL A 31 5.69 -13.67 -5.99
N VAL A 32 4.63 -14.16 -6.63
CA VAL A 32 3.83 -13.35 -7.55
C VAL A 32 2.64 -12.86 -6.75
N GLU A 33 2.55 -11.55 -6.54
CA GLU A 33 1.31 -10.95 -6.08
C GLU A 33 0.32 -11.02 -7.24
N GLU A 34 -0.69 -11.89 -7.14
CA GLU A 34 -1.84 -11.82 -8.00
C GLU A 34 -2.55 -10.50 -7.68
N ASN A 35 -2.26 -9.46 -8.47
CA ASN A 35 -3.22 -8.40 -8.64
C ASN A 35 -4.44 -9.05 -9.27
N ASP A 36 -5.46 -9.28 -8.46
CA ASP A 36 -6.72 -9.88 -8.85
C ASP A 36 -7.42 -8.94 -9.85
N VAL A 37 -6.98 -8.96 -11.12
CA VAL A 37 -7.61 -8.23 -12.24
C VAL A 37 -9.03 -8.77 -12.51
N GLY A 38 -9.43 -9.83 -11.80
CA GLY A 38 -10.76 -10.44 -11.81
C GLY A 38 -11.69 -10.00 -10.67
N SER A 39 -11.22 -9.29 -9.64
CA SER A 39 -12.09 -8.81 -8.56
C SER A 39 -12.65 -7.40 -8.82
N ASN A 40 -13.21 -7.20 -10.02
CA ASN A 40 -14.37 -6.31 -10.16
C ASN A 40 -15.64 -6.91 -9.53
N ALA A 41 -15.51 -7.87 -8.61
CA ALA A 41 -16.56 -8.15 -7.64
C ALA A 41 -16.57 -6.97 -6.66
N HIS A 42 -17.31 -5.93 -7.03
CA HIS A 42 -17.84 -4.89 -6.15
C HIS A 42 -17.44 -5.11 -4.69
N GLN A 43 -16.27 -4.59 -4.31
CA GLN A 43 -16.05 -4.26 -2.91
C GLN A 43 -16.93 -3.04 -2.64
N SER A 44 -18.24 -3.26 -2.68
CA SER A 44 -19.17 -2.44 -1.93
C SER A 44 -18.65 -2.55 -0.51
N ILE A 45 -17.95 -1.50 -0.08
CA ILE A 45 -17.90 -1.14 1.33
C ILE A 45 -19.34 -1.37 1.78
N LYS A 46 -19.58 -2.40 2.61
CA LYS A 46 -20.88 -2.54 3.26
C LYS A 46 -21.08 -1.18 3.88
N GLN A 47 -21.98 -0.37 3.33
CA GLN A 47 -22.30 0.92 3.89
C GLN A 47 -22.64 0.60 5.34
N LEU A 48 -21.71 0.94 6.23
CA LEU A 48 -22.02 0.93 7.64
C LEU A 48 -23.23 1.83 7.71
N LYS A 49 -24.38 1.28 8.11
CA LYS A 49 -25.55 2.08 8.49
C LYS A 49 -25.21 2.79 9.81
N GLY A 50 -24.07 3.49 9.84
CA GLY A 50 -23.70 4.43 10.85
C GLY A 50 -24.42 5.71 10.48
N ILE A 51 -25.30 6.14 11.36
CA ILE A 51 -25.78 7.51 11.33
C ILE A 51 -24.53 8.34 11.65
N ALA A 52 -24.08 9.19 10.73
CA ALA A 52 -23.07 10.18 11.10
C ALA A 52 -23.64 10.95 12.29
N PRO A 53 -22.96 10.98 13.46
CA PRO A 53 -23.45 11.75 14.58
C PRO A 53 -23.62 13.17 14.09
N LYS A 54 -24.84 13.69 14.15
CA LYS A 54 -25.07 15.10 13.85
C LYS A 54 -24.24 15.87 14.88
N PRO A 55 -23.35 16.76 14.45
CA PRO A 55 -22.64 17.59 15.40
C PRO A 55 -23.70 18.36 16.20
N GLU A 56 -23.55 18.38 17.53
CA GLU A 56 -24.48 19.10 18.42
C GLU A 56 -24.54 20.60 18.08
N GLN A 57 -23.47 21.12 17.45
CA GLN A 57 -23.36 22.50 17.02
C GLN A 57 -22.65 22.58 15.67
N ALA A 58 -23.17 23.40 14.76
CA ALA A 58 -22.45 23.78 13.56
C ALA A 58 -21.29 24.70 13.95
N ILE A 59 -20.06 24.32 13.60
CA ILE A 59 -18.89 25.17 13.78
C ILE A 59 -18.73 26.13 12.60
N SER A 60 -18.29 27.35 12.87
CA SER A 60 -17.94 28.32 11.84
C SER A 60 -16.55 28.02 11.24
N LEU A 61 -16.25 28.62 10.10
CA LEU A 61 -14.93 28.47 9.46
C LEU A 61 -13.83 29.06 10.36
N GLU A 62 -14.13 30.14 11.05
CA GLU A 62 -13.22 30.82 11.98
C GLU A 62 -12.91 29.95 13.20
N GLU A 63 -13.90 29.22 13.72
CA GLU A 63 -13.72 28.29 14.85
C GLU A 63 -12.83 27.10 14.46
N MET A 64 -12.95 26.62 13.21
CA MET A 64 -12.11 25.57 12.67
C MET A 64 -10.66 26.01 12.49
N ASP A 65 -10.43 27.20 11.94
CA ASP A 65 -9.08 27.75 11.78
C ASP A 65 -8.37 27.96 13.13
N ALA A 66 -9.11 28.42 14.15
CA ALA A 66 -8.59 28.55 15.50
C ALA A 66 -8.18 27.20 16.12
N ALA A 67 -8.98 26.15 15.92
CA ALA A 67 -8.67 24.81 16.41
C ALA A 67 -7.41 24.22 15.75
N ILE A 68 -7.24 24.43 14.43
CA ILE A 68 -6.06 23.97 13.67
C ILE A 68 -4.78 24.63 14.20
N GLN A 69 -4.84 25.94 14.49
CA GLN A 69 -3.69 26.68 15.03
C GLN A 69 -3.30 26.24 16.45
N LEU A 70 -4.29 25.93 17.30
CA LEU A 70 -4.05 25.45 18.66
C LEU A 70 -3.40 24.06 18.69
N GLU A 71 -3.79 23.15 17.79
CA GLU A 71 -3.14 21.83 17.67
C GLU A 71 -1.70 21.95 17.15
N GLY A 72 -1.47 22.86 16.19
CA GLY A 72 -0.13 23.16 15.66
C GLY A 72 0.83 23.80 16.67
N ALA A 73 0.31 24.48 17.70
CA ALA A 73 1.08 25.09 18.78
C ALA A 73 1.43 24.13 19.94
N ARG A 74 0.97 22.86 19.87
CA ARG A 74 1.22 21.83 20.88
C ARG A 74 2.49 21.00 20.64
N LEU A 75 3.41 21.51 19.81
CA LEU A 75 4.73 20.94 19.50
C LEU A 75 5.86 21.79 20.09
#